data_AF-A0A1G9WPF7-F1
#
_entry.id   AF-A0A1G9WPF7-F1
#
_cell.length_a   1.000
_cell.length_b   1.000
_cell.length_c   1.000
_cell.angle_alpha   90.00
_cell.angle_beta   90.00
_cell.angle_gamma   90.00
#
_symmetry.space_group_name_H-M   'P 1'
#
loop_
_entity.id
_entity.type
_entity.pdbx_description
1 polymer ?
#
loop_
_entity_poly.entity_id
_entity_poly.type
_entity_poly.pdbx_seq_one_letter_code
_entity_poly.pdbx_strand_id
1 'polypeptide(L)'
;MKINIINNSGHTLPQYETAHAAGMDMRAFVETEITIKPLQRVLIPTGLHIELPVGFEAQIRPRSGLAYKHGISIVNSPGTIDADYRGEIKVLLVNLSDTDFVVNNGDRIAQMVIAKHETISWEAVEELGDTVRGAGGYGHTGK
;
A
#
# COMPACT_ATOMS: atom_id res chain seq x y z
N MET A 1 7.36 10.87 15.76
CA MET A 1 6.16 10.03 15.97
C MET A 1 6.62 8.62 16.28
N LYS A 2 5.95 7.90 17.18
CA LYS A 2 6.19 6.47 17.45
C LYS A 2 4.89 5.72 17.16
N ILE A 3 4.98 4.55 16.54
CA ILE A 3 3.85 3.67 16.18
C ILE A 3 4.10 2.35 16.90
N ASN A 4 3.10 1.84 17.62
CA ASN A 4 3.23 0.52 18.23
C ASN A 4 3.08 -0.54 17.13
N ILE A 5 3.90 -1.58 17.19
CA ILE A 5 3.94 -2.65 16.19
C ILE A 5 4.13 -4.00 16.89
N ILE A 6 3.33 -4.99 16.47
CA ILE A 6 3.57 -6.41 16.76
C ILE A 6 4.11 -7.04 15.49
N ASN A 7 5.17 -7.84 15.61
CA ASN A 7 5.78 -8.55 14.50
C ASN A 7 5.89 -10.04 14.82
N ASN A 8 5.02 -10.84 14.20
CA ASN A 8 4.97 -12.28 14.36
C ASN A 8 5.82 -13.02 13.31
N SER A 9 6.41 -12.31 12.35
CA SER A 9 7.08 -12.94 11.20
C SER A 9 8.50 -13.44 11.47
N GLY A 10 9.13 -12.97 12.55
CA GLY A 10 10.56 -13.19 12.83
C GLY A 10 11.51 -12.38 11.94
N HIS A 11 11.01 -11.67 10.91
CA HIS A 11 11.81 -10.77 10.08
C HIS A 11 12.15 -9.47 10.81
N THR A 12 13.15 -8.72 10.32
CA THR A 12 13.41 -7.37 10.83
C THR A 12 12.21 -6.46 10.61
N LEU A 13 11.98 -5.52 11.54
CA LEU A 13 10.93 -4.51 11.38
C LEU A 13 11.14 -3.69 10.09
N PRO A 14 10.07 -3.20 9.46
CA PRO A 14 10.18 -2.26 8.35
C PRO A 14 11.02 -1.05 8.75
N GLN A 15 11.93 -0.65 7.87
CA GLN A 15 12.86 0.46 8.10
C GLN A 15 13.00 1.32 6.85
N TYR A 16 13.40 2.57 7.05
CA TYR A 16 13.76 3.46 5.95
C TYR A 16 15.17 3.11 5.46
N GLU A 17 15.27 2.56 4.25
CA GLU A 17 16.55 2.08 3.69
C GLU A 17 17.52 3.23 3.34
N THR A 18 17.02 4.46 3.19
CA THR A 18 17.84 5.66 3.00
C THR A 18 17.30 6.81 3.82
N ALA A 19 18.13 7.83 4.07
CA ALA A 19 17.78 9.00 4.89
C ALA A 19 16.56 9.79 4.39
N HIS A 20 16.21 9.66 3.10
CA HIS A 20 15.10 10.38 2.47
C HIS A 20 14.06 9.43 1.85
N ALA A 21 14.10 8.13 2.21
CA ALA A 21 13.08 7.19 1.78
C ALA A 21 11.72 7.60 2.36
N ALA A 22 10.69 7.65 1.51
CA ALA A 22 9.32 7.94 1.95
C ALA A 22 8.62 6.73 2.56
N GLY A 23 9.01 5.52 2.13
CA GLY A 23 8.38 4.27 2.54
C GLY A 23 9.36 3.24 3.08
N MET A 24 8.81 2.26 3.78
CA MET A 24 9.54 1.14 4.39
C MET A 24 9.16 -0.15 3.68
N ASP A 25 10.14 -0.94 3.23
CA ASP A 25 9.87 -2.22 2.57
C ASP A 25 9.16 -3.19 3.54
N MET A 26 8.11 -3.86 3.05
CA MET A 26 7.36 -4.90 3.76
C MET A 26 7.70 -6.27 3.21
N ARG A 27 7.85 -7.26 4.10
CA ARG A 27 8.23 -8.62 3.75
C ARG A 27 7.05 -9.59 3.81
N ALA A 28 7.04 -10.55 2.91
CA ALA A 28 6.10 -11.67 2.96
C ALA A 28 6.40 -12.56 4.18
N PHE A 29 5.35 -13.01 4.86
CA PHE A 29 5.41 -13.97 5.95
C PHE A 29 4.59 -15.22 5.60
N VAL A 30 5.18 -16.12 4.81
CA VAL A 30 4.51 -17.32 4.28
C VAL A 30 5.25 -18.59 4.72
N GLU A 31 4.52 -19.68 4.99
CA GLU A 31 5.12 -20.96 5.38
C GLU A 31 5.76 -21.68 4.20
N THR A 32 5.10 -21.65 3.04
CA THR A 32 5.58 -22.21 1.77
C THR A 32 5.58 -21.12 0.71
N GLU A 33 6.39 -21.31 -0.34
CA GLU A 33 6.36 -20.41 -1.49
C GLU A 33 4.96 -20.35 -2.11
N ILE A 34 4.61 -19.18 -2.65
CA ILE A 34 3.31 -18.94 -3.29
C ILE A 34 3.55 -18.47 -4.72
N THR A 35 3.04 -19.23 -5.69
CA THR A 35 3.05 -18.82 -7.10
C THR A 35 1.81 -18.01 -7.44
N ILE A 36 2.01 -16.81 -7.96
CA ILE A 36 0.98 -15.91 -8.50
C ILE A 36 1.03 -16.00 -10.02
N LYS A 37 0.04 -16.69 -10.60
CA LYS A 37 -0.11 -16.83 -12.06
C LYS A 37 -0.49 -15.51 -12.73
N PRO A 38 -0.29 -15.37 -14.05
CA PRO A 38 -0.82 -14.25 -14.83
C PRO A 38 -2.28 -13.94 -14.50
N LEU A 39 -2.58 -12.66 -14.24
CA LEU A 39 -3.87 -12.11 -13.86
C LEU A 39 -4.46 -12.63 -12.54
N GLN A 40 -3.72 -13.44 -11.79
CA GLN A 40 -4.11 -13.91 -10.46
C GLN A 40 -3.89 -12.82 -9.42
N ARG A 41 -4.76 -12.83 -8.40
CA ARG A 41 -4.66 -12.00 -7.20
C ARG A 41 -4.45 -12.90 -5.99
N VAL A 42 -3.51 -12.55 -5.13
CA VAL A 42 -3.23 -13.30 -3.91
C VAL A 42 -3.00 -12.34 -2.74
N LEU A 43 -3.61 -12.66 -1.60
CA LEU A 43 -3.43 -11.93 -0.37
C LEU A 43 -2.23 -12.50 0.40
N ILE A 44 -1.13 -11.76 0.47
CA ILE A 44 0.11 -12.21 1.09
C ILE A 44 0.22 -11.68 2.53
N PRO A 45 0.27 -12.56 3.55
CA PRO A 45 0.52 -12.16 4.94
C PRO A 45 1.89 -11.52 5.15
N THR A 46 2.00 -10.68 6.19
CA THR A 46 3.26 -10.01 6.58
C THR A 46 3.63 -10.28 8.03
N GLY A 47 2.72 -10.81 8.84
CA GLY A 47 2.88 -10.98 10.28
C GLY A 47 2.94 -9.67 11.07
N LEU A 48 2.68 -8.52 10.43
CA LEU A 48 2.74 -7.20 11.05
C LEU A 48 1.34 -6.74 11.47
N HIS A 49 1.25 -6.20 12.68
CA HIS A 49 0.08 -5.48 13.19
C HIS A 49 0.55 -4.13 13.72
N ILE A 50 -0.17 -3.06 13.41
CA ILE A 50 0.22 -1.71 13.83
C ILE A 50 -0.91 -1.00 14.55
N GLU A 51 -0.54 -0.01 15.33
CA GLU A 51 -1.44 0.94 15.96
C GLU A 51 -1.02 2.35 15.57
N LEU A 52 -1.79 2.95 14.66
CA LEU A 52 -1.55 4.31 14.21
C LEU A 52 -2.29 5.31 15.10
N PRO A 53 -1.73 6.51 15.29
CA PRO A 53 -2.48 7.62 15.88
C PRO A 53 -3.60 8.09 14.94
N VAL A 54 -4.71 8.57 15.52
CA VAL A 54 -5.80 9.19 14.77
C VAL A 54 -5.28 10.37 13.92
N GLY A 55 -5.78 10.49 12.69
CA GLY A 55 -5.32 11.48 11.71
C GLY A 55 -4.16 10.98 10.83
N PHE A 56 -3.82 9.70 10.93
CA PHE A 56 -2.84 9.04 10.08
C PHE A 56 -3.38 7.73 9.52
N GLU A 57 -2.99 7.43 8.28
CA GLU A 57 -3.16 6.13 7.65
C GLU A 57 -1.79 5.55 7.29
N ALA A 58 -1.72 4.22 7.15
CA ALA A 58 -0.60 3.59 6.46
C ALA A 58 -1.03 3.19 5.04
N GLN A 59 -0.31 3.69 4.05
CA GLN A 59 -0.54 3.42 2.64
C GLN A 59 0.43 2.33 2.15
N ILE A 60 -0.13 1.19 1.75
CA ILE A 60 0.63 0.07 1.18
C ILE A 60 0.70 0.26 -0.33
N ARG A 61 1.91 0.45 -0.85
CA ARG A 61 2.18 0.81 -2.24
C ARG A 61 3.05 -0.25 -2.95
N PRO A 62 2.90 -0.41 -4.28
CA PRO A 62 3.77 -1.27 -5.08
C PRO A 62 5.23 -0.81 -5.00
N ARG A 63 6.16 -1.77 -5.11
CA ARG A 63 7.59 -1.48 -5.30
C ARG A 63 7.86 -1.32 -6.80
N SER A 64 8.48 -0.22 -7.20
CA SER A 64 8.73 0.10 -8.62
C SER A 64 9.51 -1.00 -9.34
N GLY A 65 10.48 -1.63 -8.67
CA GLY A 65 11.25 -2.74 -9.22
C GLY A 65 10.40 -3.98 -9.52
N LEU A 66 9.43 -4.31 -8.64
CA LEU A 66 8.52 -5.44 -8.87
C LEU A 66 7.52 -5.14 -9.99
N ALA A 67 6.99 -3.91 -10.03
CA ALA A 67 6.08 -3.46 -11.07
C ALA A 67 6.76 -3.48 -12.46
N TYR A 68 7.96 -2.91 -12.57
CA TYR A 68 8.67 -2.82 -13.85
C TYR A 68 9.22 -4.16 -14.34
N LYS A 69 9.83 -4.97 -13.46
CA LYS A 69 10.54 -6.20 -13.87
C LYS A 69 9.66 -7.44 -13.94
N HIS A 70 8.58 -7.48 -13.16
CA HIS A 70 7.77 -8.68 -12.98
C HIS A 70 6.27 -8.45 -13.18
N GLY A 71 5.85 -7.21 -13.52
CA GLY A 71 4.43 -6.88 -13.66
C GLY A 71 3.64 -7.01 -12.36
N ILE A 72 4.29 -7.01 -11.19
CA ILE A 72 3.62 -7.17 -9.90
C ILE A 72 3.16 -5.81 -9.37
N SER A 73 1.87 -5.73 -9.07
CA SER A 73 1.24 -4.56 -8.46
C SER A 73 0.37 -4.96 -7.27
N ILE A 74 -0.27 -3.98 -6.66
CA ILE A 74 -1.26 -4.15 -5.59
C ILE A 74 -2.61 -3.73 -6.15
N VAL A 75 -3.61 -4.62 -6.07
CA VAL A 75 -4.93 -4.42 -6.71
C VAL A 75 -5.63 -3.17 -6.18
N ASN A 76 -5.60 -3.00 -4.86
CA ASN A 76 -6.23 -1.89 -4.16
C ASN A 76 -5.25 -0.75 -3.91
N SER A 77 -4.22 -0.57 -4.74
CA SER A 77 -3.18 0.44 -4.52
C SER A 77 -3.73 1.89 -4.60
N PRO A 78 -3.33 2.78 -3.66
CA PRO A 78 -2.67 2.46 -2.39
C PRO A 78 -3.63 1.72 -1.45
N GLY A 79 -3.17 0.62 -0.85
CA GLY A 79 -3.95 -0.08 0.16
C GLY A 79 -3.96 0.73 1.45
N THR A 80 -5.13 1.12 1.93
CA THR A 80 -5.29 1.89 3.18
C THR A 80 -5.37 0.98 4.39
N ILE A 81 -4.58 1.30 5.42
CA ILE A 81 -4.68 0.74 6.76
C ILE A 81 -5.10 1.86 7.71
N ASP A 82 -6.30 1.74 8.26
CA ASP A 82 -6.93 2.73 9.14
C ASP A 82 -6.32 2.75 10.55
N ALA A 83 -6.50 3.86 11.26
CA ALA A 83 -5.91 4.04 12.58
C ALA A 83 -6.50 3.15 13.68
N ASP A 84 -7.72 2.67 13.49
CA ASP A 84 -8.41 1.72 14.37
C ASP A 84 -8.22 0.26 13.97
N TYR A 85 -7.55 -0.02 12.84
CA TYR A 85 -7.23 -1.38 12.43
C TYR A 85 -6.15 -2.00 13.33
N ARG A 86 -6.41 -3.21 13.82
CA ARG A 86 -5.45 -4.01 14.63
C ARG A 86 -5.22 -5.42 14.07
N GLY A 87 -5.84 -5.73 12.94
CA GLY A 87 -5.61 -6.99 12.25
C GLY A 87 -4.21 -7.07 11.63
N GLU A 88 -3.91 -8.22 11.07
CA GLU A 88 -2.65 -8.41 10.35
C GLU A 88 -2.69 -7.63 9.03
N ILE A 89 -1.66 -6.84 8.76
CA ILE A 89 -1.51 -6.20 7.46
C ILE A 89 -1.17 -7.26 6.43
N LYS A 90 -2.03 -7.41 5.42
CA LYS A 90 -1.81 -8.31 4.28
C LYS A 90 -1.76 -7.51 2.99
N VAL A 91 -0.93 -7.96 2.04
CA VAL A 91 -0.71 -7.27 0.76
C VAL A 91 -1.46 -8.01 -0.34
N LEU A 92 -2.43 -7.36 -0.99
CA LEU A 92 -3.19 -7.94 -2.10
C LEU A 92 -2.43 -7.76 -3.43
N LEU A 93 -1.49 -8.66 -3.68
CA LEU A 93 -0.70 -8.66 -4.91
C LEU A 93 -1.53 -9.10 -6.12
N VAL A 94 -1.24 -8.52 -7.28
CA VAL A 94 -1.69 -8.98 -8.60
C VAL A 94 -0.52 -9.11 -9.52
N ASN A 95 -0.52 -10.18 -10.32
CA ASN A 95 0.41 -10.36 -11.41
C ASN A 95 -0.23 -9.90 -12.72
N LEU A 96 0.28 -8.80 -13.27
CA LEU A 96 -0.15 -8.23 -14.55
C LEU A 96 0.75 -8.64 -15.72
N SER A 97 1.75 -9.50 -15.48
CA SER A 97 2.60 -10.08 -16.52
C SER A 97 1.99 -11.34 -17.12
N ASP A 98 2.69 -11.89 -18.11
CA ASP A 98 2.41 -13.16 -18.78
C ASP A 98 3.25 -14.34 -18.23
N THR A 99 4.03 -14.11 -17.16
CA THR A 99 4.86 -15.13 -16.51
C THR A 99 4.46 -15.35 -15.06
N ASP A 100 4.66 -16.56 -14.55
CA ASP A 100 4.45 -16.86 -13.13
C ASP A 100 5.43 -16.07 -12.24
N PHE A 101 4.95 -15.60 -11.08
CA PHE A 101 5.77 -14.94 -10.08
C PHE A 101 5.73 -15.70 -8.75
N VAL A 102 6.88 -16.04 -8.20
CA VAL A 102 7.00 -16.79 -6.95
C VAL A 102 7.33 -15.84 -5.81
N VAL A 103 6.52 -15.89 -4.74
CA VAL A 103 6.77 -15.18 -3.49
C VAL A 103 7.34 -16.16 -2.47
N ASN A 104 8.53 -15.87 -1.97
CA ASN A 104 9.17 -16.60 -0.88
C ASN A 104 8.97 -15.89 0.44
N ASN A 105 9.12 -16.62 1.54
CA ASN A 105 9.17 -16.01 2.87
C ASN A 105 10.32 -15.00 2.96
N GLY A 106 10.05 -13.80 3.48
CA GLY A 106 11.04 -12.74 3.62
C GLY A 106 11.23 -11.85 2.39
N ASP A 107 10.63 -12.20 1.24
CA ASP A 107 10.67 -11.36 0.04
C ASP A 107 10.03 -10.00 0.29
N ARG A 108 10.65 -8.94 -0.22
CA ARG A 108 10.14 -7.58 -0.10
C ARG A 108 9.08 -7.34 -1.17
N ILE A 109 7.82 -7.38 -0.79
CA ILE A 109 6.67 -7.44 -1.72
C ILE A 109 5.94 -6.10 -1.91
N ALA A 110 6.05 -5.19 -0.94
CA ALA A 110 5.40 -3.88 -0.95
C ALA A 110 6.23 -2.87 -0.17
N GLN A 111 5.81 -1.61 -0.18
CA GLN A 111 6.34 -0.58 0.71
C GLN A 111 5.21 0.15 1.43
N MET A 112 5.43 0.49 2.69
CA MET A 112 4.48 1.20 3.55
C MET A 112 4.91 2.66 3.69
N VAL A 113 4.00 3.60 3.43
CA VAL A 113 4.17 5.04 3.67
C VAL A 113 3.16 5.47 4.74
N ILE A 114 3.61 6.15 5.80
CA ILE A 114 2.70 6.73 6.79
C ILE A 114 2.31 8.13 6.33
N ALA A 115 1.01 8.36 6.14
CA ALA A 115 0.48 9.62 5.63
C ALA A 115 -0.48 10.25 6.64
N LYS A 116 -0.39 11.58 6.80
CA LYS A 116 -1.39 12.35 7.56
C LYS A 116 -2.62 12.55 6.67
N HIS A 117 -3.81 12.42 7.24
CA HIS A 117 -5.06 12.78 6.60
C HIS A 117 -5.92 13.64 7.55
N GLU A 118 -6.90 14.32 6.99
CA GLU A 118 -7.90 15.07 7.76
C GLU A 118 -9.24 14.32 7.75
N THR A 119 -10.09 14.61 8.72
CA THR A 119 -11.49 14.17 8.74
C THR A 119 -12.39 15.37 8.47
N ILE A 120 -13.37 15.25 7.59
CA ILE A 120 -14.27 16.34 7.21
C ILE A 120 -15.68 16.10 7.74
N SER A 121 -16.47 17.18 7.80
CA SER A 121 -17.93 17.12 7.91
C SER A 121 -18.52 17.67 6.62
N TRP A 122 -19.55 17.02 6.09
CA TRP A 122 -20.21 17.46 4.87
C TRP A 122 -21.19 18.60 5.17
N GLU A 123 -21.19 19.63 4.31
CA GLU A 123 -22.21 20.68 4.24
C GLU A 123 -22.84 20.63 2.84
N ALA A 124 -24.12 20.24 2.75
CA ALA A 124 -24.82 20.14 1.49
C ALA A 124 -25.31 21.52 1.03
N VAL A 125 -24.97 21.92 -0.20
CA VAL A 125 -25.30 23.22 -0.80
C VAL A 125 -25.90 23.03 -2.20
N GLU A 126 -26.67 24.02 -2.68
CA GLU A 126 -27.26 23.99 -4.02
C GLU A 126 -26.28 24.38 -5.12
N GLU A 127 -25.27 25.21 -4.80
CA GLU A 127 -24.28 25.71 -5.75
C GLU A 127 -22.87 25.66 -5.16
N LEU A 128 -21.87 25.36 -5.99
CA LEU A 128 -20.44 25.43 -5.64
C LEU A 128 -19.84 26.74 -6.14
N GLY A 129 -18.79 27.24 -5.47
CA GLY A 129 -18.05 28.41 -5.93
C GLY A 129 -17.24 28.17 -7.22
N ASP A 130 -16.99 29.24 -7.97
CA ASP A 130 -16.23 29.17 -9.23
C ASP A 130 -14.72 28.98 -9.00
N THR A 131 -14.08 28.24 -9.91
CA THR A 131 -12.61 28.13 -9.99
C THR A 131 -12.16 28.20 -11.45
N VAL A 132 -10.88 28.53 -11.69
CA VAL A 132 -10.28 28.53 -13.05
C VAL A 132 -10.44 27.17 -13.75
N ARG A 133 -10.44 26.06 -13.00
CA ARG A 133 -10.62 24.71 -13.55
C ARG A 133 -12.08 24.36 -13.81
N GLY A 134 -13.01 24.86 -13.00
CA GLY A 134 -14.44 24.53 -13.08
C GLY A 134 -14.69 23.02 -13.19
N ALA A 135 -15.54 22.62 -14.15
CA ALA A 135 -15.86 21.21 -14.43
C ALA A 135 -14.82 20.47 -15.31
N GLY A 136 -13.64 21.05 -15.58
CA GLY A 136 -12.61 20.45 -16.43
C GLY A 136 -11.94 19.20 -15.82
N GLY A 137 -12.00 18.06 -16.51
CA GLY A 137 -11.39 16.79 -16.12
C GLY A 137 -10.88 15.96 -17.31
N TYR A 138 -10.25 14.81 -17.06
CA TYR A 138 -9.85 13.83 -18.10
C TYR A 138 -9.05 14.41 -19.28
N GLY A 139 -7.90 15.04 -19.00
CA GLY A 139 -7.07 15.60 -20.07
C GLY A 139 -7.45 17.01 -20.52
N HIS A 140 -8.29 17.73 -19.77
CA HIS A 140 -8.73 19.11 -20.11
C HIS A 140 -7.61 20.15 -20.34
N THR A 141 -6.35 19.84 -20.02
CA THR A 141 -5.18 20.71 -20.26
C THR A 141 -4.24 20.17 -21.36
N GLY A 142 -4.57 19.07 -22.05
CA GLY A 142 -3.69 18.38 -23.00
C GLY A 142 -4.38 18.00 -24.32
N LYS A 143 -3.65 18.14 -25.42
CA LYS A 143 -4.01 17.67 -26.77
C LYS A 143 -4.08 16.14 -26.84
#